data_AF-A0A3R6C9A6-F1
#
_entry.id   AF-A0A3R6C9A6-F1
#
_cell.length_a   1.000
_cell.length_b   1.000
_cell.length_c   1.000
_cell.angle_alpha   90.00
_cell.angle_beta   90.00
_cell.angle_gamma   90.00
#
_symmetry.space_group_name_H-M   'P 1'
#
loop_
_entity.id
_entity.type
_entity.pdbx_description
1 polymer ?
#
loop_
_entity_poly.entity_id
_entity_poly.type
_entity_poly.pdbx_seq_one_letter_code
_entity_poly.pdbx_strand_id
1 'polypeptide(L)'
;MGYLTSADYESCLKVLESIKKIYIDWVPDNVKCLEDAYSLVAFEYSRDVDQEAHSQVTLEMETGRDIPLTEWAFKNGIDASYARAKARRGGYITAKKIGRDWFISELEENKDKRRK
;
A
#
# COMPACT_ATOMS: atom_id res chain seq x y z
N MET A 1 -22.52 -3.45 -11.81
CA MET A 1 -21.71 -2.40 -12.45
C MET A 1 -20.29 -2.57 -11.92
N GLY A 2 -19.30 -2.81 -12.78
CA GLY A 2 -17.90 -2.82 -12.35
C GLY A 2 -17.45 -1.39 -12.10
N TYR A 3 -16.74 -1.16 -10.99
CA TYR A 3 -16.08 0.12 -10.75
C TYR A 3 -14.84 0.20 -11.65
N LEU A 4 -14.59 1.38 -12.23
CA LEU A 4 -13.36 1.65 -12.95
C LEU A 4 -12.19 1.65 -11.97
N THR A 5 -11.07 1.10 -12.38
CA THR A 5 -9.81 1.03 -11.61
C THR A 5 -8.76 1.96 -12.23
N SER A 6 -7.72 2.30 -11.47
CA SER A 6 -6.53 3.02 -11.97
C SER A 6 -5.97 2.42 -13.27
N ALA A 7 -5.98 1.09 -13.42
CA ALA A 7 -5.55 0.40 -14.64
C ALA A 7 -6.46 0.67 -15.86
N ASP A 8 -7.77 0.86 -15.64
CA ASP A 8 -8.71 1.22 -16.69
C ASP A 8 -8.46 2.65 -17.19
N TYR A 9 -8.21 3.58 -16.26
CA TYR A 9 -7.86 4.96 -16.60
C TYR A 9 -6.52 5.05 -17.35
N GLU A 10 -5.50 4.31 -16.91
CA GLU A 10 -4.21 4.23 -17.62
C GLU A 10 -4.39 3.71 -19.07
N SER A 11 -5.23 2.69 -19.24
CA SER A 11 -5.55 2.14 -20.55
C SER A 11 -6.26 3.17 -21.44
N CYS A 12 -7.22 3.91 -20.89
CA CYS A 12 -7.91 5.00 -21.59
C CYS A 12 -6.94 6.11 -22.03
N LEU A 13 -6.00 6.53 -21.17
CA LEU A 13 -5.00 7.54 -21.51
C LEU A 13 -4.12 7.10 -22.69
N LYS A 14 -3.66 5.84 -22.70
CA LYS A 14 -2.88 5.28 -23.80
C LYS A 14 -3.65 5.27 -25.12
N VAL A 15 -4.95 4.95 -25.07
CA VAL A 15 -5.82 4.98 -26.24
C VAL A 15 -5.98 6.42 -26.75
N LEU A 16 -6.25 7.38 -25.86
CA LEU A 16 -6.41 8.79 -26.22
C LEU A 16 -5.13 9.36 -26.84
N GLU A 17 -3.94 9.03 -26.32
CA GLU A 17 -2.66 9.43 -26.91
C GLU A 17 -2.45 8.82 -28.30
N SER A 18 -2.82 7.55 -28.47
CA SER A 18 -2.71 6.85 -29.75
C SER A 18 -3.63 7.48 -30.80
N ILE A 19 -4.86 7.81 -30.41
CA ILE A 19 -5.82 8.52 -31.25
C ILE A 19 -5.29 9.93 -31.57
N LYS A 20 -4.81 10.69 -30.59
CA LYS A 20 -4.26 12.03 -30.80
C LYS A 20 -3.16 12.03 -31.86
N LYS A 21 -2.26 11.04 -31.86
CA LYS A 21 -1.20 10.90 -32.87
C LYS A 21 -1.73 10.69 -34.29
N ILE A 22 -2.86 10.01 -34.44
CA ILE A 22 -3.50 9.75 -35.75
C ILE A 22 -4.21 11.00 -36.27
N TYR A 23 -4.85 11.76 -35.38
CA TYR A 23 -5.75 12.86 -35.73
C TYR A 23 -5.13 14.26 -35.55
N ILE A 24 -3.81 14.36 -35.27
CA ILE A 24 -3.15 15.64 -34.99
C ILE A 24 -3.23 16.65 -36.16
N ASP A 25 -3.36 16.14 -37.39
CA ASP A 25 -3.49 16.94 -38.62
C ASP A 25 -4.95 17.16 -39.07
N TRP A 26 -5.93 16.75 -38.26
CA TRP A 26 -7.37 16.85 -38.57
C TRP A 26 -7.98 18.13 -38.00
N VAL A 27 -9.31 18.27 -38.16
CA VAL A 27 -10.12 19.43 -37.72
C VAL A 27 -9.76 19.86 -36.28
N PRO A 28 -9.37 21.14 -36.04
CA PRO A 28 -8.91 21.62 -34.74
C PRO A 28 -9.86 21.35 -33.57
N ASP A 29 -11.17 21.41 -33.81
CA ASP A 29 -12.19 21.15 -32.78
C ASP A 29 -12.15 19.70 -32.26
N ASN A 30 -11.82 18.74 -33.11
CA ASN A 30 -11.69 17.33 -32.70
C ASN A 30 -10.43 17.10 -31.88
N VAL A 31 -9.33 17.78 -32.23
CA VAL A 31 -8.08 17.75 -31.45
C VAL A 31 -8.31 18.34 -30.06
N LYS A 32 -9.02 19.47 -29.98
CA LYS A 32 -9.39 20.08 -28.70
C LYS A 32 -10.26 19.16 -27.84
N CYS A 33 -11.27 18.52 -28.44
CA CYS A 33 -12.12 17.56 -27.74
C CYS A 33 -11.31 16.38 -27.16
N LEU A 34 -10.32 15.87 -27.90
CA LEU A 34 -9.41 14.83 -27.41
C LEU A 34 -8.52 15.30 -26.25
N GLU A 35 -8.05 16.55 -26.29
CA GLU A 35 -7.27 17.15 -25.20
C GLU A 35 -8.10 17.35 -23.94
N ASP A 36 -9.34 17.81 -24.09
CA ASP A 36 -10.28 17.96 -22.98
C ASP A 36 -10.60 16.60 -22.34
N ALA A 37 -10.86 15.58 -23.18
CA ALA A 37 -11.07 14.21 -22.72
C ALA A 37 -9.85 13.64 -21.99
N TYR A 38 -8.64 13.83 -22.54
CA TYR A 38 -7.41 13.40 -21.89
C TYR A 38 -7.22 14.09 -20.53
N SER A 39 -7.46 15.39 -20.46
CA SER A 39 -7.33 16.17 -19.21
C SER A 39 -8.28 15.66 -18.14
N LEU A 40 -9.52 15.34 -18.50
CA LEU A 40 -10.52 14.80 -17.57
C LEU A 40 -10.13 13.41 -17.07
N VAL A 41 -9.72 12.51 -17.97
CA VAL A 41 -9.28 11.15 -17.60
C VAL A 41 -8.01 11.19 -16.74
N ALA A 42 -7.08 12.09 -17.05
CA ALA A 42 -5.84 12.25 -16.27
C ALA A 42 -6.13 12.75 -14.85
N PHE A 43 -7.08 13.66 -14.69
CA PHE A 43 -7.52 14.13 -13.37
C PHE A 43 -8.19 13.02 -12.55
N GLU A 44 -9.05 12.23 -13.18
CA GLU A 44 -9.71 11.11 -12.51
C GLU A 44 -8.68 10.03 -12.11
N TYR A 45 -7.71 9.74 -12.98
CA TYR A 45 -6.59 8.86 -12.68
C TYR A 45 -5.79 9.34 -11.47
N SER A 46 -5.41 10.61 -11.41
CA SER A 46 -4.65 11.13 -10.28
C SER A 46 -5.43 11.02 -8.98
N ARG A 47 -6.74 11.30 -9.01
CA ARG A 47 -7.60 11.18 -7.82
C ARG A 47 -7.68 9.74 -7.31
N ASP A 48 -7.81 8.78 -8.22
CA ASP A 48 -7.90 7.35 -7.87
C ASP A 48 -6.57 6.85 -7.27
N VAL A 49 -5.44 7.24 -7.86
CA VAL A 49 -4.10 6.91 -7.34
C VAL A 49 -3.86 7.53 -5.97
N ASP A 50 -4.25 8.79 -5.78
CA ASP A 50 -4.13 9.47 -4.49
C ASP A 50 -5.01 8.77 -3.43
N GLN A 51 -6.24 8.39 -3.78
CA GLN A 51 -7.15 7.69 -2.89
C GLN A 51 -6.64 6.28 -2.52
N GLU A 52 -6.07 5.55 -3.48
CA GLU A 52 -5.45 4.24 -3.24
C GLU A 52 -4.24 4.38 -2.31
N ALA A 53 -3.38 5.37 -2.53
CA ALA A 53 -2.24 5.65 -1.66
C ALA A 53 -2.70 6.02 -0.23
N HIS A 54 -3.74 6.85 -0.11
CA HIS A 54 -4.35 7.17 1.19
C HIS A 54 -4.90 5.91 1.89
N SER A 55 -5.63 5.06 1.16
CA SER A 55 -6.16 3.79 1.66
C SER A 55 -5.05 2.86 2.16
N GLN A 56 -3.99 2.70 1.37
CA GLN A 56 -2.84 1.87 1.74
C GLN A 56 -2.15 2.38 3.01
N VAL A 57 -1.90 3.69 3.11
CA VAL A 57 -1.29 4.29 4.31
C VAL A 57 -2.16 4.06 5.53
N THR A 58 -3.48 4.23 5.43
CA THR A 58 -4.39 3.96 6.54
C THR A 58 -4.38 2.49 6.96
N LEU A 59 -4.36 1.56 6.00
CA LEU A 59 -4.27 0.12 6.29
C LEU A 59 -2.94 -0.24 6.97
N GLU A 60 -1.83 0.34 6.53
CA GLU A 60 -0.53 0.12 7.16
C GLU A 60 -0.48 0.67 8.60
N MET A 61 -1.13 1.81 8.86
CA MET A 61 -1.27 2.36 10.21
C MET A 61 -2.15 1.49 11.13
N GLU A 62 -3.21 0.89 10.59
CA GLU A 62 -4.15 0.05 11.36
C GLU A 62 -3.61 -1.36 11.63
N THR A 63 -2.94 -1.97 10.66
CA THR A 63 -2.44 -3.35 10.76
C THR A 63 -1.04 -3.44 11.35
N GLY A 64 -0.25 -2.38 11.20
CA GLY A 64 1.15 -2.35 11.63
C GLY A 64 2.03 -3.18 10.70
N ARG A 65 3.20 -2.65 10.35
CA ARG A 65 4.19 -3.41 9.57
C ARG A 65 4.87 -4.49 10.42
N ASP A 66 5.27 -5.57 9.76
CA ASP A 66 6.14 -6.57 10.37
C ASP A 66 7.57 -6.03 10.48
N ILE A 67 8.03 -5.83 11.72
CA ILE A 67 9.40 -5.42 12.00
C ILE A 67 10.22 -6.59 12.55
N PRO A 68 11.55 -6.58 12.41
CA PRO A 68 12.40 -7.57 13.07
C PRO A 68 12.14 -7.58 14.57
N LEU A 69 12.05 -8.78 15.16
CA LEU A 69 11.76 -8.96 16.60
C LEU A 69 12.80 -8.26 17.48
N THR A 70 14.04 -8.10 17.00
CA THR A 70 15.09 -7.33 17.68
C THR A 70 14.76 -5.85 17.76
N GLU A 71 14.20 -5.28 16.69
CA GLU A 71 13.79 -3.88 16.66
C GLU A 71 12.57 -3.66 17.55
N TRP A 72 11.58 -4.54 17.47
CA TRP A 72 10.41 -4.50 18.35
C TRP A 72 10.82 -4.62 19.82
N ALA A 73 11.77 -5.52 20.15
CA ALA A 73 12.28 -5.68 21.50
C ALA A 73 12.96 -4.41 22.01
N PHE A 74 13.77 -3.76 21.16
CA PHE A 74 14.40 -2.47 21.49
C PHE A 74 13.37 -1.38 21.77
N LYS A 75 12.36 -1.23 20.90
CA LYS A 75 11.26 -0.25 21.08
C LYS A 75 10.49 -0.47 22.38
N ASN A 76 10.31 -1.72 22.79
CA ASN A 76 9.59 -2.09 24.00
C ASN A 76 10.46 -2.17 25.26
N GLY A 77 11.77 -1.87 25.17
CA GLY A 77 12.69 -1.95 26.31
C GLY A 77 12.95 -3.37 26.81
N ILE A 78 12.84 -4.37 25.94
CA ILE A 78 12.98 -5.79 26.24
C ILE A 78 14.31 -6.31 25.68
N ASP A 79 14.97 -7.18 26.44
CA ASP A 79 16.15 -7.88 25.92
C ASP A 79 15.80 -8.75 24.70
N ALA A 80 16.59 -8.63 23.63
CA ALA A 80 16.35 -9.32 22.37
C ALA A 80 16.42 -10.86 22.51
N SER A 81 17.26 -11.38 23.40
CA SER A 81 17.35 -12.83 23.65
C SER A 81 16.11 -13.34 24.38
N TYR A 82 15.61 -12.57 25.35
CA TYR A 82 14.33 -12.85 26.02
C TYR A 82 13.16 -12.82 25.02
N ALA A 83 13.10 -11.80 24.17
CA ALA A 83 12.04 -11.68 23.16
C ALA A 83 12.04 -12.88 22.21
N ARG A 84 13.21 -13.30 21.71
CA ARG A 84 13.33 -14.52 20.86
C ARG A 84 12.90 -15.78 21.60
N ALA A 85 13.28 -15.94 22.87
CA ALA A 85 12.87 -17.07 23.68
C ALA A 85 11.35 -17.07 23.94
N LYS A 86 10.74 -15.90 24.13
CA LYS A 86 9.28 -15.74 24.28
C LYS A 86 8.56 -16.04 22.95
N ALA A 87 9.06 -15.56 21.82
CA ALA A 87 8.52 -15.83 20.49
C ALA A 87 8.54 -17.33 20.16
N ARG A 88 9.68 -18.01 20.39
CA ARG A 88 9.80 -19.48 20.21
C ARG A 88 8.79 -20.29 21.03
N ARG A 89 8.36 -19.77 22.18
CA ARG A 89 7.37 -20.40 23.07
C ARG A 89 5.91 -20.06 22.72
N GLY A 90 5.66 -19.32 21.62
CA GLY A 90 4.31 -18.84 21.30
C GLY A 90 3.83 -17.73 22.24
N GLY A 91 4.77 -16.95 22.78
CA GLY A 91 4.47 -15.87 23.72
C GLY A 91 3.80 -14.65 23.09
N TYR A 92 3.95 -14.47 21.78
CA TYR A 92 3.37 -13.39 20.98
C TYR A 92 2.40 -13.97 19.94
N ILE A 93 1.36 -13.21 19.59
CA ILE A 93 0.30 -13.65 18.67
C ILE A 93 0.77 -13.48 17.23
N THR A 94 1.34 -12.32 16.89
CA THR A 94 1.77 -12.00 15.50
C THR A 94 3.20 -12.43 15.17
N ALA A 95 3.97 -12.93 16.14
CA ALA A 95 5.37 -13.27 15.89
C ALA A 95 5.50 -14.49 14.97
N LYS A 96 6.24 -14.34 13.87
CA LYS A 96 6.51 -15.38 12.88
C LYS A 96 8.00 -15.48 12.55
N LYS A 97 8.45 -16.68 12.23
CA LYS A 97 9.83 -16.94 11.84
C LYS A 97 9.95 -16.93 10.32
N ILE A 98 10.80 -16.06 9.78
CA ILE A 98 11.09 -15.96 8.35
C ILE A 98 12.58 -16.22 8.16
N GLY A 99 12.92 -17.38 7.60
CA GLY A 99 14.31 -17.83 7.47
C GLY A 99 14.99 -18.01 8.84
N ARG A 100 16.09 -17.27 9.07
CA ARG A 100 16.85 -17.29 10.33
C ARG A 100 16.22 -16.39 11.40
N ASP A 101 15.52 -15.34 11.00
CA ASP A 101 15.09 -14.26 11.87
C ASP A 101 13.61 -14.35 12.23
N TRP A 102 13.25 -13.62 13.30
CA TRP A 102 11.87 -13.49 13.77
C TRP A 102 11.37 -12.10 13.43
N PHE A 103 10.12 -12.04 12.99
CA PHE A 103 9.38 -10.83 12.69
C PHE A 103 8.12 -10.79 13.55
N ILE A 104 7.66 -9.60 13.88
CA ILE A 104 6.50 -9.35 14.72
C ILE A 104 5.81 -8.07 14.27
N SER A 105 4.50 -7.96 14.43
CA SER A 105 3.80 -6.70 14.15
C SER A 105 4.33 -5.62 15.08
N GLU A 106 4.62 -4.45 14.52
CA GLU A 106 5.01 -3.25 15.27
C GLU A 106 3.98 -2.89 16.37
N LEU A 107 2.70 -3.22 16.14
CA LEU A 107 1.59 -2.92 17.04
C LEU A 107 1.34 -4.01 18.10
N GLU A 108 2.09 -5.13 18.09
CA GLU A 108 1.90 -6.16 19.11
C GLU A 108 2.27 -5.60 20.49
N GLU A 109 1.30 -5.61 21.41
CA GLU A 109 1.53 -5.26 22.80
C GLU A 109 2.31 -6.36 23.53
N ASN A 110 3.28 -5.96 24.36
CA ASN A 110 3.97 -6.90 25.26
C ASN A 110 3.07 -7.29 26.44
N LYS A 111 2.11 -8.18 26.22
CA LYS A 111 1.25 -8.72 27.29
C LYS A 111 2.02 -9.66 28.20
N ASP A 112 1.90 -9.45 29.51
CA ASP A 112 2.37 -10.36 30.53
C ASP A 112 1.30 -11.45 30.76
N LYS A 113 1.68 -12.72 30.56
CA LYS A 113 0.78 -13.87 30.71
C LYS A 113 0.72 -14.40 32.15
N ARG A 114 1.41 -13.75 33.11
CA ARG A 114 1.30 -14.10 34.53
C ARG A 114 -0.13 -13.85 35.02
N ARG A 115 -0.86 -14.91 35.38
CA ARG A 115 -2.11 -14.79 36.13
C ARG A 115 -1.78 -14.22 37.51
N LYS A 116 -2.43 -13.13 37.91
CA LYS A 116 -2.47 -12.69 39.31
C LYS A 116 -3.48 -13.53 40.08
#